data_AF-A0A0H3PD59-F1
#
_entry.id   AF-A0A0H3PD59-F1
#
_cell.length_a   1.000
_cell.length_b   1.000
_cell.length_c   1.000
_cell.angle_alpha   90.00
_cell.angle_beta   90.00
_cell.angle_gamma   90.00
#
_symmetry.space_group_name_H-M   'P 1'
#
loop_
_entity.id
_entity.type
_entity.pdbx_description
1 polymer ?
#
loop_
_entity_poly.entity_id
_entity_poly.type
_entity_poly.pdbx_seq_one_letter_code
_entity_poly.pdbx_strand_id
1 'polypeptide(L)'
;MTAGNIQLIKSIRSQYLDKVQNAVMQAMVRGSLNKDLAAQIKDLGKTTEKRAMFIARDQSSKLNAALTQARHEEVGIKKYMWSASLDERVRKSHAEKDGQIFEYSNPPADTGHPGHDFNCRCVQIPVLDDVVNLKSEETELSYQAVEPNKTGKMDLDELFESSIGGGGNKSFSNFGGVNSELITLAKKSIGLDITDWQHSIDESSIRHILKQHGNEKAENKRGQRAVTKKDILLLPLVVSAFDSIEYTGTSDSGNETFLIKKEIDDEIFSVQEVRKRHKKIAVKTMWIKRKKKATSSA
;
A
#
# COMPACT_ATOMS: atom_id res chain seq x y z
N MET A 1 -14.21 -8.72 -54.92
CA MET A 1 -15.11 -8.80 -53.74
C MET A 1 -14.42 -9.45 -52.52
N THR A 2 -13.25 -8.95 -52.10
CA THR A 2 -12.48 -9.58 -50.97
C THR A 2 -11.99 -8.57 -49.93
N ALA A 3 -11.86 -7.28 -50.28
CA ALA A 3 -11.41 -6.24 -49.35
C ALA A 3 -12.36 -6.04 -48.16
N GLY A 4 -13.68 -6.05 -48.38
CA GLY A 4 -14.68 -5.88 -47.31
C GLY A 4 -14.72 -7.02 -46.30
N ASN A 5 -14.57 -8.27 -46.75
CA ASN A 5 -14.54 -9.43 -45.86
C ASN A 5 -13.26 -9.48 -45.02
N ILE A 6 -12.12 -9.08 -45.60
CA ILE A 6 -10.85 -8.99 -44.89
C ILE A 6 -10.89 -7.88 -43.83
N GLN A 7 -11.52 -6.74 -44.13
CA GLN A 7 -11.74 -5.67 -43.14
C GLN A 7 -12.61 -6.14 -41.98
N LEU A 8 -13.69 -6.89 -42.25
CA LEU A 8 -14.58 -7.46 -41.23
C LEU A 8 -13.85 -8.47 -40.31
N ILE A 9 -13.00 -9.33 -40.87
CA ILE A 9 -12.21 -10.29 -40.09
C ILE A 9 -11.19 -9.57 -39.19
N LYS A 10 -10.54 -8.52 -39.72
CA LYS A 10 -9.64 -7.67 -38.93
C LYS A 10 -10.38 -6.95 -37.80
N SER A 11 -11.59 -6.44 -38.05
CA SER A 11 -12.38 -5.74 -37.04
C SER A 11 -12.95 -6.68 -35.97
N ILE A 12 -13.32 -7.91 -36.31
CA ILE A 12 -13.75 -8.91 -35.31
C ILE A 12 -12.59 -9.28 -34.38
N ARG A 13 -11.39 -9.46 -34.94
CA ARG A 13 -10.19 -9.72 -34.15
C ARG A 13 -9.85 -8.53 -33.25
N SER A 14 -9.93 -7.30 -33.74
CA SER A 14 -9.68 -6.12 -32.90
C SER A 14 -10.72 -5.97 -31.80
N GLN A 15 -12.01 -6.14 -32.10
CA GLN A 15 -13.08 -6.09 -31.10
C GLN A 15 -12.90 -7.13 -29.98
N TYR A 16 -12.40 -8.33 -30.31
CA TYR A 16 -12.07 -9.32 -29.29
C TYR A 16 -10.91 -8.88 -28.41
N LEU A 17 -9.83 -8.35 -29.00
CA LEU A 17 -8.68 -7.85 -28.27
C LEU A 17 -9.07 -6.69 -27.34
N ASP A 18 -9.90 -5.77 -27.81
CA ASP A 18 -10.41 -4.64 -27.03
C ASP A 18 -11.22 -5.12 -25.81
N LYS A 19 -12.08 -6.14 -26.00
CA LYS A 19 -12.86 -6.74 -24.91
C LYS A 19 -11.96 -7.43 -23.88
N VAL A 20 -10.93 -8.14 -24.32
CA VAL A 20 -9.96 -8.78 -23.41
C VAL A 20 -9.18 -7.71 -22.64
N GLN A 21 -8.69 -6.66 -23.31
CA GLN A 21 -7.97 -5.57 -22.66
C GLN A 21 -8.85 -4.87 -21.60
N ASN A 22 -10.11 -4.57 -21.94
CA ASN A 22 -11.06 -3.99 -21.00
C ASN A 22 -11.33 -4.90 -19.79
N ALA A 23 -11.49 -6.20 -20.01
CA ALA A 23 -11.68 -7.17 -18.93
C ALA A 23 -10.44 -7.23 -18.00
N VAL A 24 -9.23 -7.21 -18.55
CA VAL A 24 -7.97 -7.19 -17.79
C VAL A 24 -7.86 -5.92 -16.95
N MET A 25 -8.11 -4.74 -17.55
CA MET A 25 -8.08 -3.45 -16.85
C MET A 25 -9.10 -3.41 -15.70
N GLN A 26 -10.33 -3.87 -15.94
CA GLN A 26 -11.37 -3.93 -14.90
C GLN A 26 -11.02 -4.91 -13.78
N ALA A 27 -10.48 -6.08 -14.14
CA ALA A 27 -10.04 -7.09 -13.17
C ALA A 27 -8.93 -6.52 -12.25
N MET A 28 -7.99 -5.76 -12.80
CA MET A 28 -6.94 -5.11 -12.03
C MET A 28 -7.49 -4.06 -11.05
N VAL A 29 -8.34 -3.15 -11.53
CA VAL A 29 -8.96 -2.11 -10.69
C VAL A 29 -9.76 -2.72 -9.54
N ARG A 30 -10.41 -3.87 -9.78
CA ARG A 30 -11.22 -4.59 -8.78
C ARG A 30 -10.41 -5.54 -7.90
N GLY A 31 -9.12 -5.75 -8.16
CA GLY A 31 -8.32 -6.77 -7.47
C GLY A 31 -8.81 -8.21 -7.70
N SER A 32 -9.38 -8.49 -8.87
CA SER A 32 -9.93 -9.81 -9.21
C SER A 32 -8.83 -10.87 -9.37
N LEU A 33 -9.16 -12.13 -9.05
CA LEU A 33 -8.22 -13.24 -9.22
C LEU A 33 -8.06 -13.60 -10.72
N ASN A 34 -6.87 -14.06 -11.09
CA ASN A 34 -6.59 -14.53 -12.46
C ASN A 34 -7.52 -15.67 -12.92
N LYS A 35 -8.07 -16.45 -11.98
CA LYS A 35 -9.05 -17.51 -12.26
C LYS A 35 -10.36 -16.93 -12.78
N ASP A 36 -10.83 -15.85 -12.17
CA ASP A 36 -12.11 -15.21 -12.53
C ASP A 36 -11.96 -14.46 -13.86
N LEU A 37 -10.82 -13.80 -14.06
CA LEU A 37 -10.47 -13.18 -15.34
C LEU A 37 -10.40 -14.23 -16.47
N ALA A 38 -9.85 -15.41 -16.20
CA ALA A 38 -9.80 -16.47 -17.20
C ALA A 38 -11.20 -17.00 -17.57
N ALA A 39 -12.12 -17.13 -16.61
CA ALA A 39 -13.51 -17.48 -16.91
C ALA A 39 -14.14 -16.45 -17.86
N GLN A 40 -13.94 -15.15 -17.60
CA GLN A 40 -14.43 -14.09 -18.48
C GLN A 40 -13.80 -14.16 -19.88
N ILE A 41 -12.47 -14.35 -19.98
CA ILE A 41 -11.78 -14.46 -21.27
C ILE A 41 -12.25 -15.68 -22.07
N LYS A 42 -12.51 -16.80 -21.38
CA LYS A 42 -13.05 -18.01 -21.97
C LYS A 42 -14.41 -17.77 -22.60
N ASP A 43 -15.31 -17.12 -21.86
CA ASP A 43 -16.67 -16.81 -22.33
C ASP A 43 -16.64 -15.81 -23.50
N LEU A 44 -15.76 -14.81 -23.44
CA LEU A 44 -15.58 -13.82 -24.51
C LEU A 44 -15.07 -14.44 -25.83
N GLY A 45 -14.14 -15.39 -25.74
CA GLY A 45 -13.40 -15.91 -26.89
C GLY A 45 -13.79 -17.31 -27.36
N LYS A 46 -14.69 -17.99 -26.63
CA LYS A 46 -14.96 -19.44 -26.79
C LYS A 46 -13.67 -20.26 -26.87
N THR A 47 -12.66 -19.89 -26.08
CA THR A 47 -11.34 -20.52 -26.08
C THR A 47 -11.27 -21.66 -25.07
N THR A 48 -10.20 -22.45 -25.09
CA THR A 48 -9.94 -23.46 -24.06
C THR A 48 -9.57 -22.81 -22.72
N GLU A 49 -9.88 -23.49 -21.61
CA GLU A 49 -9.52 -23.07 -20.25
C GLU A 49 -8.03 -22.76 -20.11
N LYS A 50 -7.19 -23.67 -20.63
CA LYS A 50 -5.72 -23.53 -20.59
C LYS A 50 -5.26 -22.24 -21.27
N ARG A 51 -5.86 -21.92 -22.42
CA ARG A 51 -5.54 -20.71 -23.18
C ARG A 51 -6.07 -19.45 -22.50
N ALA A 52 -7.29 -19.49 -21.94
CA ALA A 52 -7.83 -18.36 -21.18
C ALA A 52 -6.98 -18.03 -19.94
N MET A 53 -6.57 -19.06 -19.19
CA MET A 53 -5.67 -18.92 -18.05
C MET A 53 -4.28 -18.39 -18.42
N PHE A 54 -3.76 -18.79 -19.59
CA PHE A 54 -2.50 -18.24 -20.11
C PHE A 54 -2.64 -16.75 -20.42
N ILE A 55 -3.69 -16.36 -21.15
CA ILE A 55 -3.96 -14.96 -21.51
C ILE A 55 -4.17 -14.12 -20.24
N ALA A 56 -4.97 -14.60 -19.28
CA ALA A 56 -5.19 -13.89 -18.03
C ALA A 56 -3.88 -13.56 -17.30
N ARG A 57 -3.01 -14.57 -17.10
CA ARG A 57 -1.72 -14.37 -16.43
C ARG A 57 -0.79 -13.45 -17.23
N ASP A 58 -0.67 -13.70 -18.52
CA ASP A 58 0.19 -12.94 -19.42
C ASP A 58 -0.18 -11.45 -19.46
N GLN A 59 -1.46 -11.15 -19.65
CA GLN A 59 -1.94 -9.77 -19.74
C GLN A 59 -1.88 -9.06 -18.39
N SER A 60 -2.19 -9.74 -17.29
CA SER A 60 -2.02 -9.18 -15.94
C SER A 60 -0.56 -8.86 -15.63
N SER A 61 0.38 -9.76 -15.95
CA SER A 61 1.82 -9.53 -15.76
C SER A 61 2.34 -8.35 -16.59
N LYS A 62 1.94 -8.25 -17.87
CA LYS A 62 2.32 -7.14 -18.75
C LYS A 62 1.79 -5.80 -18.26
N LEU A 63 0.53 -5.77 -17.85
CA LEU A 63 -0.09 -4.53 -17.35
C LEU A 63 0.56 -4.08 -16.03
N ASN A 64 0.86 -5.02 -15.12
CA ASN A 64 1.59 -4.70 -13.89
C ASN A 64 2.99 -4.15 -14.19
N ALA A 65 3.72 -4.75 -15.13
CA ALA A 65 5.03 -4.27 -15.53
C ALA A 65 4.98 -2.86 -16.13
N ALA A 66 4.00 -2.58 -16.99
CA ALA A 66 3.78 -1.26 -17.55
C ALA A 66 3.43 -0.23 -16.47
N LEU A 67 2.59 -0.60 -15.50
CA LEU A 67 2.24 0.27 -14.36
C LEU A 67 3.44 0.54 -13.44
N THR A 68 4.26 -0.48 -13.17
CA THR A 68 5.50 -0.32 -12.39
C THR A 68 6.48 0.60 -13.09
N GLN A 69 6.70 0.40 -14.39
CA GLN A 69 7.54 1.30 -15.20
C GLN A 69 7.01 2.73 -15.16
N ALA A 70 5.71 2.94 -15.40
CA ALA A 70 5.11 4.27 -15.37
C ALA A 70 5.31 4.97 -14.02
N ARG A 71 5.13 4.25 -12.90
CA ARG A 71 5.39 4.77 -11.55
C ARG A 71 6.85 5.13 -11.34
N HIS A 72 7.76 4.29 -11.82
CA HIS A 72 9.19 4.53 -11.73
C HIS A 72 9.57 5.79 -12.51
N GLU A 73 9.16 5.89 -13.76
CA GLU A 73 9.41 7.05 -14.63
C GLU A 73 8.77 8.33 -14.08
N GLU A 74 7.56 8.26 -13.51
CA GLU A 74 6.85 9.39 -12.88
C GLU A 74 7.66 9.98 -11.72
N VAL A 75 8.32 9.13 -10.93
CA VAL A 75 9.20 9.59 -9.84
C VAL A 75 10.65 9.78 -10.29
N GLY A 76 10.93 9.73 -11.59
CA GLY A 76 12.23 10.01 -12.20
C GLY A 76 13.22 8.84 -12.24
N ILE A 77 12.83 7.63 -11.85
CA ILE A 77 13.70 6.46 -11.77
C ILE A 77 14.09 6.06 -13.19
N LYS A 78 15.39 6.08 -13.49
CA LYS A 78 15.92 5.74 -14.82
C LYS A 78 16.37 4.29 -14.95
N LYS A 79 16.66 3.64 -13.82
CA LYS A 79 17.26 2.30 -13.76
C LYS A 79 16.46 1.36 -12.88
N TYR A 80 16.52 0.09 -13.21
CA TYR A 80 15.95 -0.97 -12.39
C TYR A 80 16.91 -2.16 -12.35
N MET A 81 16.88 -2.89 -11.24
CA MET A 81 17.48 -4.20 -11.10
C MET A 81 16.44 -5.25 -11.51
N TRP A 82 16.86 -6.17 -12.36
CA TRP A 82 16.03 -7.29 -12.79
C TRP A 82 15.93 -8.32 -11.66
N SER A 83 14.71 -8.70 -11.28
CA SER A 83 14.49 -9.79 -10.32
C SER A 83 13.60 -10.87 -10.93
N ALA A 84 14.15 -12.07 -11.05
CA ALA A 84 13.47 -13.25 -11.55
C ALA A 84 12.94 -14.11 -10.38
N SER A 85 11.84 -14.83 -10.59
CA SER A 85 11.33 -15.80 -9.60
C SER A 85 12.26 -17.01 -9.38
N LEU A 86 13.24 -17.22 -10.28
CA LEU A 86 14.23 -18.31 -10.26
C LEU A 86 13.66 -19.74 -10.11
N ASP A 87 12.41 -19.97 -10.54
CA ASP A 87 11.83 -21.32 -10.56
C ASP A 87 11.99 -22.01 -11.92
N GLU A 88 11.64 -23.30 -11.98
CA GLU A 88 11.75 -24.17 -13.17
C GLU A 88 11.06 -23.60 -14.43
N ARG A 89 10.12 -22.65 -14.27
CA ARG A 89 9.35 -22.06 -15.37
C ARG A 89 10.00 -20.78 -15.89
N VAL A 90 11.00 -20.24 -15.19
CA VAL A 90 11.77 -19.10 -15.64
C VAL A 90 12.75 -19.57 -16.72
N ARG A 91 12.72 -18.90 -17.88
CA ARG A 91 13.65 -19.19 -18.97
C ARG A 91 15.08 -18.88 -18.53
N LYS A 92 16.04 -19.64 -19.03
CA LYS A 92 17.47 -19.42 -18.72
C LYS A 92 17.92 -17.98 -18.99
N SER A 93 17.51 -17.40 -20.13
CA SER A 93 17.83 -16.01 -20.50
C SER A 93 17.23 -14.94 -19.58
N HIS A 94 16.19 -15.27 -18.81
CA HIS A 94 15.60 -14.39 -17.80
C HIS A 94 16.28 -14.56 -16.45
N ALA A 95 16.63 -15.80 -16.08
CA ALA A 95 17.35 -16.11 -14.85
C ALA A 95 18.77 -15.55 -14.86
N GLU A 96 19.46 -15.59 -16.01
CA GLU A 96 20.81 -15.01 -16.19
C GLU A 96 20.84 -13.50 -15.95
N LYS A 97 19.71 -12.80 -16.12
CA LYS A 97 19.59 -11.36 -15.90
C LYS A 97 19.30 -11.00 -14.44
N ASP A 98 19.01 -11.97 -13.57
CA ASP A 98 18.70 -11.71 -12.16
C ASP A 98 19.85 -10.94 -11.47
N GLY A 99 19.49 -9.89 -10.73
CA GLY A 99 20.43 -9.00 -10.06
C GLY A 99 21.14 -8.00 -10.97
N GLN A 100 21.00 -8.09 -12.30
CA GLN A 100 21.62 -7.13 -13.22
C GLN A 100 20.80 -5.84 -13.30
N ILE A 101 21.49 -4.71 -13.47
CA ILE A 101 20.90 -3.37 -13.57
C ILE A 101 20.74 -2.99 -15.03
N PHE A 102 19.56 -2.51 -15.40
CA PHE A 102 19.21 -2.03 -16.73
C PHE A 102 18.61 -0.63 -16.65
N GLU A 103 18.73 0.13 -17.72
CA GLU A 103 18.05 1.41 -17.88
C GLU A 103 16.70 1.22 -18.59
N TYR A 104 15.69 2.02 -18.23
CA TYR A 104 14.42 2.05 -18.93
C TYR A 104 14.56 2.47 -20.40
N SER A 105 15.52 3.36 -20.69
CA SER A 105 15.88 3.78 -22.05
C SER A 105 16.60 2.70 -22.86
N ASN A 106 17.21 1.71 -22.22
CA ASN A 106 18.03 0.69 -22.87
C ASN A 106 17.72 -0.72 -22.35
N PRO A 107 16.52 -1.26 -22.64
CA PRO A 107 16.19 -2.65 -22.31
C PRO A 107 17.05 -3.67 -23.05
N PRO A 108 17.19 -4.89 -22.51
CA PRO A 108 17.70 -6.02 -23.27
C PRO A 108 16.90 -6.25 -24.56
N ALA A 109 17.60 -6.30 -25.70
CA ALA A 109 16.97 -6.44 -27.01
C ALA A 109 16.23 -7.78 -27.21
N ASP A 110 16.63 -8.82 -26.46
CA ASP A 110 16.06 -10.16 -26.57
C ASP A 110 14.74 -10.32 -25.81
N THR A 111 14.63 -9.77 -24.60
CA THR A 111 13.49 -10.00 -23.70
C THR A 111 12.65 -8.75 -23.43
N GLY A 112 13.14 -7.55 -23.76
CA GLY A 112 12.58 -6.30 -23.28
C GLY A 112 12.74 -6.17 -21.75
N HIS A 113 11.87 -5.38 -21.12
CA HIS A 113 11.81 -5.24 -19.67
C HIS A 113 11.17 -6.46 -18.99
N PRO A 114 11.44 -6.70 -17.69
CA PRO A 114 10.69 -7.68 -16.92
C PRO A 114 9.19 -7.46 -17.08
N GLY A 115 8.46 -8.52 -17.45
CA GLY A 115 7.03 -8.50 -17.71
C GLY A 115 6.60 -8.29 -19.17
N HIS A 116 7.49 -7.93 -20.10
CA HIS A 116 7.15 -7.78 -21.53
C HIS A 116 7.03 -9.10 -22.27
N ASP A 117 7.90 -10.05 -21.95
CA ASP A 117 7.88 -11.38 -22.55
C ASP A 117 6.64 -12.18 -22.11
N PHE A 118 6.24 -13.17 -22.89
CA PHE A 118 5.01 -13.90 -22.63
C PHE A 118 5.07 -14.66 -21.30
N ASN A 119 4.00 -14.64 -20.51
CA ASN A 119 3.91 -15.36 -19.23
C ASN A 119 5.16 -15.12 -18.34
N CYS A 120 5.73 -13.91 -18.41
CA CYS A 120 6.92 -13.55 -17.67
C CYS A 120 6.62 -13.46 -16.17
N ARG A 121 7.61 -13.83 -15.36
CA ARG A 121 7.55 -13.90 -13.89
C ARG A 121 8.67 -13.09 -13.24
N CYS A 122 9.24 -12.17 -14.00
CA CYS A 122 10.29 -11.26 -13.57
C CYS A 122 9.68 -9.90 -13.25
N VAL A 123 10.28 -9.17 -12.32
CA VAL A 123 9.84 -7.85 -11.86
C VAL A 123 10.98 -6.84 -11.95
N GLN A 124 10.60 -5.57 -11.97
CA GLN A 124 11.50 -4.42 -12.00
C GLN A 124 11.65 -3.91 -10.57
N ILE A 125 12.84 -4.01 -9.98
CA ILE A 125 13.14 -3.42 -8.67
C ILE A 125 13.81 -2.07 -8.94
N PRO A 126 13.28 -0.93 -8.48
CA PRO A 126 13.85 0.37 -8.79
C PRO A 126 15.25 0.52 -8.22
N VAL A 127 16.16 1.07 -9.01
CA VAL A 127 17.50 1.45 -8.56
C VAL A 127 17.51 2.96 -8.34
N LEU A 128 17.74 3.36 -7.10
CA LEU A 128 17.67 4.75 -6.66
C LEU A 128 19.07 5.39 -6.76
N ASP A 129 19.58 5.54 -7.98
CA ASP A 129 20.92 6.13 -8.18
C ASP A 129 20.91 7.65 -7.90
N ASP A 130 19.87 8.38 -8.36
CA ASP A 130 19.82 9.87 -8.29
C ASP A 130 18.40 10.45 -8.08
N VAL A 131 17.39 9.60 -7.87
CA VAL A 131 15.96 9.98 -7.83
C VAL A 131 15.49 10.62 -6.53
N VAL A 132 16.40 10.80 -5.58
CA VAL A 132 16.15 11.64 -4.40
C VAL A 132 16.20 13.15 -4.78
N ASN A 133 16.25 13.49 -6.07
CA ASN A 133 16.34 14.86 -6.57
C ASN A 133 15.11 15.34 -7.37
N LEU A 134 13.91 14.87 -7.01
CA LEU A 134 12.67 15.57 -7.36
C LEU A 134 12.49 16.75 -6.43
N LYS A 135 13.01 17.92 -6.84
CA LYS A 135 12.72 19.27 -6.30
C LYS A 135 11.98 19.25 -4.96
N SER A 136 12.66 18.76 -3.93
CA SER A 136 12.41 19.25 -2.59
C SER A 136 12.85 20.71 -2.67
N GLU A 137 11.92 21.63 -2.45
CA GLU A 137 12.34 22.86 -1.78
C GLU A 137 13.12 22.40 -0.56
N GLU A 138 14.40 22.77 -0.56
CA GLU A 138 15.47 22.10 0.16
C GLU A 138 15.11 21.94 1.63
N THR A 139 15.07 20.70 2.09
CA THR A 139 15.68 20.43 3.39
C THR A 139 16.37 19.09 3.29
N GLU A 140 17.70 19.17 3.11
CA GLU A 140 18.63 18.07 2.99
C GLU A 140 18.44 17.05 4.12
N LEU A 141 18.31 15.77 3.76
CA LEU A 141 18.54 14.67 4.70
C LEU A 141 19.88 14.01 4.34
N SER A 142 20.95 14.55 4.91
CA SER A 142 22.28 13.94 4.87
C SER A 142 22.31 12.72 5.80
N TYR A 143 22.71 11.56 5.26
CA TYR A 143 23.18 10.42 6.07
C TYR A 143 24.57 10.77 6.61
N GLN A 144 24.60 11.41 7.77
CA GLN A 144 25.80 11.48 8.60
C GLN A 144 25.64 10.51 9.77
N ALA A 145 26.76 9.95 10.23
CA ALA A 145 26.82 9.23 11.50
C ALA A 145 26.03 10.01 12.56
N VAL A 146 25.09 9.33 13.23
CA VAL A 146 24.12 9.96 14.12
C VAL A 146 24.85 10.59 15.31
N GLU A 147 25.15 11.87 15.20
CA GLU A 147 25.36 12.76 16.33
C GLU A 147 24.02 12.89 17.10
N PRO A 148 24.04 12.87 18.44
CA PRO A 148 22.85 12.69 19.27
C PRO A 148 21.88 13.88 19.17
N ASN A 149 20.67 13.62 18.65
CA ASN A 149 19.70 14.66 18.30
C ASN A 149 18.90 15.14 19.53
N LYS A 150 18.85 16.47 19.75
CA LYS A 150 18.17 17.15 20.87
C LYS A 150 16.63 17.17 20.79
N THR A 151 15.97 16.55 19.80
CA THR A 151 14.55 16.80 19.47
C THR A 151 13.56 15.64 19.72
N GLY A 152 14.01 14.47 20.17
CA GLY A 152 13.11 13.35 20.51
C GLY A 152 12.34 12.72 19.35
N LYS A 153 12.45 13.21 18.11
CA LYS A 153 11.82 12.55 16.96
C LYS A 153 12.53 11.22 16.66
N MET A 154 11.76 10.14 16.51
CA MET A 154 12.27 8.79 16.22
C MET A 154 11.43 8.14 15.11
N ASP A 155 11.97 7.08 14.48
CA ASP A 155 11.16 6.19 13.66
C ASP A 155 10.09 5.47 14.52
N LEU A 156 8.99 5.02 13.92
CA LEU A 156 7.91 4.37 14.67
C LEU A 156 8.37 3.07 15.35
N ASP A 157 9.25 2.30 14.70
CA ASP A 157 9.80 1.07 15.25
C ASP A 157 10.75 1.37 16.43
N GLU A 158 11.65 2.33 16.23
CA GLU A 158 12.58 2.79 17.28
C GLU A 158 11.84 3.40 18.47
N LEU A 159 10.77 4.16 18.22
CA LEU A 159 9.93 4.75 19.26
C LEU A 159 9.24 3.66 20.08
N PHE A 160 8.77 2.58 19.44
CA PHE A 160 8.19 1.46 20.15
C PHE A 160 9.21 0.84 21.12
N GLU A 161 10.42 0.57 20.65
CA GLU A 161 11.50 0.02 21.48
C GLU A 161 11.88 0.98 22.63
N SER A 162 11.98 2.29 22.37
CA SER A 162 12.21 3.30 23.41
C SER A 162 11.09 3.30 24.47
N SER A 163 9.84 3.17 24.04
CA SER A 163 8.67 3.24 24.92
C SER A 163 8.60 2.08 25.91
N ILE A 164 9.11 0.90 25.55
CA ILE A 164 9.18 -0.26 26.44
C ILE A 164 10.45 -0.25 27.31
N GLY A 165 11.53 0.41 26.83
CA GLY A 165 12.84 0.47 27.48
C GLY A 165 12.94 1.39 28.70
N GLY A 166 11.88 2.12 29.06
CA GLY A 166 11.77 2.80 30.36
C GLY A 166 12.39 4.20 30.45
N GLY A 167 12.57 4.92 29.34
CA GLY A 167 13.12 6.28 29.33
C GLY A 167 12.15 7.33 28.80
N GLY A 168 11.88 8.39 29.59
CA GLY A 168 11.35 9.66 29.07
C GLY A 168 9.89 9.72 28.56
N ASN A 169 9.51 10.91 28.12
CA ASN A 169 8.25 11.27 27.44
C ASN A 169 8.51 12.35 26.40
N LYS A 170 9.73 12.37 25.87
CA LYS A 170 10.21 13.41 24.97
C LYS A 170 10.15 12.93 23.53
N SER A 171 9.99 11.63 23.32
CA SER A 171 10.11 11.04 22.00
C SER A 171 8.76 10.86 21.32
N PHE A 172 8.76 11.03 20.00
CA PHE A 172 7.57 10.86 19.18
C PHE A 172 7.95 10.46 17.75
N SER A 173 6.97 9.90 17.03
CA SER A 173 7.07 9.56 15.62
C SER A 173 5.94 10.24 14.86
N ASN A 174 6.26 10.77 13.69
CA ASN A 174 5.27 11.24 12.72
C ASN A 174 5.21 10.20 11.60
N PHE A 175 4.03 9.68 11.29
CA PHE A 175 3.92 8.44 10.51
C PHE A 175 2.94 8.51 9.32
N GLY A 176 2.40 9.69 9.00
CA GLY A 176 1.57 9.88 7.82
C GLY A 176 1.00 11.30 7.70
N GLY A 177 0.66 11.72 6.48
CA GLY A 177 -0.12 12.93 6.23
C GLY A 177 -1.61 12.70 6.46
N VAL A 178 -2.39 13.78 6.58
CA VAL A 178 -3.85 13.71 6.71
C VAL A 178 -4.49 13.54 5.33
N ASN A 179 -5.44 12.59 5.21
CA ASN A 179 -6.14 12.36 3.93
C ASN A 179 -7.29 13.35 3.68
N SER A 180 -7.73 13.43 2.42
CA SER A 180 -8.78 14.36 1.97
C SER A 180 -10.13 14.17 2.69
N GLU A 181 -10.48 12.93 3.04
CA GLU A 181 -11.69 12.61 3.80
C GLU A 181 -11.66 13.19 5.21
N LEU A 182 -10.55 13.00 5.95
CA LEU A 182 -10.38 13.58 7.28
C LEU A 182 -10.29 15.12 7.21
N ILE A 183 -9.63 15.70 6.20
CA ILE A 183 -9.62 17.16 6.01
C ILE A 183 -11.05 17.69 5.84
N THR A 184 -11.85 17.04 5.00
CA THR A 184 -13.24 17.42 4.75
C THR A 184 -14.08 17.29 6.01
N LEU A 185 -13.93 16.19 6.74
CA LEU A 185 -14.65 15.95 7.98
C LEU A 185 -14.25 16.96 9.08
N ALA A 186 -12.95 17.29 9.20
CA ALA A 186 -12.47 18.28 10.16
C ALA A 186 -12.99 19.68 9.86
N LYS A 187 -12.99 20.09 8.57
CA LYS A 187 -13.60 21.36 8.15
C LYS A 187 -15.08 21.42 8.50
N LYS A 188 -15.81 20.31 8.29
CA LYS A 188 -17.26 20.25 8.56
C LYS A 188 -17.59 20.22 10.06
N SER A 189 -16.90 19.39 10.82
CA SER A 189 -17.26 19.11 12.22
C SER A 189 -16.70 20.13 13.21
N ILE A 190 -15.49 20.65 12.95
CA ILE A 190 -14.78 21.53 13.88
C ILE A 190 -14.27 22.83 13.23
N GLY A 191 -14.58 23.07 11.96
CA GLY A 191 -14.23 24.31 11.26
C GLY A 191 -12.73 24.50 11.01
N LEU A 192 -11.92 23.43 11.05
CA LEU A 192 -10.46 23.51 11.00
C LEU A 192 -9.90 22.93 9.71
N ASP A 193 -9.01 23.67 9.06
CA ASP A 193 -8.21 23.16 7.94
C ASP A 193 -6.95 22.48 8.45
N ILE A 194 -6.82 21.19 8.15
CA ILE A 194 -5.72 20.33 8.58
C ILE A 194 -4.94 19.75 7.39
N THR A 195 -5.01 20.38 6.22
CA THR A 195 -4.38 19.90 4.97
C THR A 195 -2.89 19.58 5.13
N ASP A 196 -2.13 20.46 5.79
CA ASP A 196 -0.67 20.28 5.96
C ASP A 196 -0.27 19.63 7.29
N TRP A 197 -1.19 18.94 7.95
CA TRP A 197 -0.94 18.35 9.26
C TRP A 197 -0.43 16.91 9.13
N GLN A 198 0.14 16.39 10.21
CA GLN A 198 0.70 15.04 10.25
C GLN A 198 0.11 14.21 11.38
N HIS A 199 -0.09 12.92 11.10
CA HIS A 199 -0.34 11.91 12.11
C HIS A 199 0.91 11.67 12.94
N SER A 200 0.73 11.52 14.25
CA SER A 200 1.83 11.29 15.18
C SER A 200 1.45 10.41 16.35
N ILE A 201 2.44 9.80 16.98
CA ILE A 201 2.29 9.05 18.22
C ILE A 201 3.51 9.30 19.10
N ASP A 202 3.31 9.32 20.41
CA ASP A 202 4.36 9.54 21.40
C ASP A 202 4.54 8.32 22.32
N GLU A 203 5.63 8.31 23.09
CA GLU A 203 5.96 7.21 24.02
C GLU A 203 4.85 6.95 25.03
N SER A 204 4.14 8.00 25.45
CA SER A 204 3.07 7.90 26.43
C SER A 204 1.84 7.19 25.86
N SER A 205 1.50 7.47 24.60
CA SER A 205 0.42 6.81 23.87
C SER A 205 0.73 5.34 23.62
N ILE A 206 1.95 4.97 23.20
CA ILE A 206 2.32 3.55 23.01
C ILE A 206 2.21 2.78 24.32
N ARG A 207 2.75 3.32 25.42
CA ARG A 207 2.62 2.69 26.74
C ARG A 207 1.17 2.60 27.19
N HIS A 208 0.35 3.62 26.92
CA HIS A 208 -1.08 3.59 27.21
C HIS A 208 -1.76 2.44 26.46
N ILE A 209 -1.52 2.31 25.15
CA ILE A 209 -2.09 1.25 24.31
C ILE A 209 -1.68 -0.12 24.85
N LEU A 210 -0.39 -0.35 25.12
CA LEU A 210 0.07 -1.64 25.64
C LEU A 210 -0.49 -1.93 27.04
N LYS A 211 -0.58 -0.92 27.90
CA LYS A 211 -1.12 -1.07 29.26
C LYS A 211 -2.61 -1.37 29.28
N GLN A 212 -3.40 -0.68 28.45
CA GLN A 212 -4.86 -0.81 28.43
C GLN A 212 -5.33 -1.95 27.53
N HIS A 213 -4.63 -2.18 26.42
CA HIS A 213 -5.08 -3.04 25.32
C HIS A 213 -4.08 -4.13 24.95
N GLY A 214 -2.92 -4.25 25.62
CA GLY A 214 -1.94 -5.31 25.39
C GLY A 214 -2.18 -6.60 26.17
N ASN A 215 -3.21 -6.66 27.03
CA ASN A 215 -3.50 -7.85 27.84
C ASN A 215 -4.61 -8.71 27.23
N GLU A 216 -4.22 -9.87 26.72
CA GLU A 216 -5.10 -10.80 26.03
C GLU A 216 -6.29 -11.27 26.90
N LYS A 217 -6.07 -11.56 28.18
CA LYS A 217 -7.14 -12.03 29.07
C LYS A 217 -8.17 -10.93 29.37
N ALA A 218 -7.71 -9.69 29.53
CA ALA A 218 -8.58 -8.55 29.79
C ALA A 218 -9.41 -8.21 28.55
N GLU A 219 -8.77 -8.18 27.38
CA GLU A 219 -9.42 -7.81 26.12
C GLU A 219 -10.40 -8.88 25.62
N ASN A 220 -10.12 -10.16 25.84
CA ASN A 220 -11.05 -11.24 25.51
C ASN A 220 -12.42 -11.08 26.17
N LYS A 221 -12.49 -10.54 27.40
CA LYS A 221 -13.76 -10.26 28.10
C LYS A 221 -14.60 -9.20 27.40
N ARG A 222 -13.98 -8.35 26.57
CA ARG A 222 -14.60 -7.27 25.80
C ARG A 222 -14.84 -7.66 24.33
N GLY A 223 -14.57 -8.93 23.96
CA GLY A 223 -14.63 -9.39 22.57
C GLY A 223 -13.49 -8.84 21.71
N GLN A 224 -12.38 -8.45 22.33
CA GLN A 224 -11.21 -7.86 21.70
C GLN A 224 -10.01 -8.80 21.79
N ARG A 225 -8.96 -8.52 21.02
CA ARG A 225 -7.65 -9.18 21.17
C ARG A 225 -6.61 -8.19 21.63
N ALA A 226 -5.55 -8.69 22.25
CA ALA A 226 -4.43 -7.84 22.63
C ALA A 226 -3.80 -7.15 21.41
N VAL A 227 -3.51 -5.86 21.58
CA VAL A 227 -2.70 -5.07 20.67
C VAL A 227 -1.23 -5.47 20.83
N THR A 228 -0.58 -5.72 19.70
CA THR A 228 0.82 -6.13 19.62
C THR A 228 1.66 -5.06 18.92
N LYS A 229 3.00 -5.20 18.98
CA LYS A 229 3.93 -4.36 18.21
C LYS A 229 3.54 -4.26 16.73
N LYS A 230 3.22 -5.41 16.11
CA LYS A 230 2.85 -5.47 14.70
C LYS A 230 1.63 -4.60 14.38
N ASP A 231 0.66 -4.56 15.29
CA ASP A 231 -0.55 -3.76 15.09
C ASP A 231 -0.26 -2.25 15.16
N ILE A 232 0.62 -1.83 16.08
CA ILE A 232 1.05 -0.43 16.18
C ILE A 232 1.82 -0.01 14.93
N LEU A 233 2.67 -0.89 14.38
CA LEU A 233 3.38 -0.64 13.13
C LEU A 233 2.46 -0.56 11.90
N LEU A 234 1.19 -0.99 12.00
CA LEU A 234 0.19 -0.81 10.94
C LEU A 234 -0.49 0.56 10.97
N LEU A 235 -0.22 1.41 11.96
CA LEU A 235 -0.81 2.76 12.04
C LEU A 235 -0.70 3.60 10.74
N PRO A 236 0.44 3.62 10.01
CA PRO A 236 0.52 4.30 8.71
C PRO A 236 -0.51 3.80 7.70
N LEU A 237 -0.74 2.49 7.66
CA LEU A 237 -1.74 1.88 6.78
C LEU A 237 -3.17 2.22 7.24
N VAL A 238 -3.41 2.17 8.55
CA VAL A 238 -4.72 2.49 9.15
C VAL A 238 -5.13 3.93 8.82
N VAL A 239 -4.23 4.91 8.90
CA VAL A 239 -4.59 6.31 8.61
C VAL A 239 -4.63 6.65 7.13
N SER A 240 -3.88 5.94 6.28
CA SER A 240 -3.85 6.18 4.83
C SER A 240 -5.00 5.52 4.08
N ALA A 241 -5.50 4.38 4.57
CA ALA A 241 -6.46 3.54 3.86
C ALA A 241 -7.60 3.04 4.76
N PHE A 242 -8.13 3.86 5.67
CA PHE A 242 -9.22 3.47 6.55
C PHE A 242 -10.52 3.13 5.80
N ASP A 243 -11.40 2.35 6.44
CA ASP A 243 -12.71 2.01 5.88
C ASP A 243 -13.80 2.97 6.35
N SER A 244 -13.63 3.59 7.52
CA SER A 244 -14.51 4.67 7.98
C SER A 244 -13.81 5.58 8.98
N ILE A 245 -14.28 6.81 9.04
CA ILE A 245 -13.84 7.82 10.00
C ILE A 245 -15.03 8.61 10.53
N GLU A 246 -15.00 8.90 11.83
CA GLU A 246 -16.08 9.57 12.53
C GLU A 246 -15.53 10.57 13.56
N TYR A 247 -16.20 11.71 13.70
CA TYR A 247 -15.88 12.68 14.75
C TYR A 247 -16.54 12.25 16.06
N THR A 248 -15.76 12.15 17.14
CA THR A 248 -16.21 11.57 18.42
C THR A 248 -16.32 12.59 19.56
N GLY A 249 -16.23 13.89 19.25
CA GLY A 249 -16.33 14.97 20.24
C GLY A 249 -14.96 15.40 20.77
N THR A 250 -14.92 15.83 22.03
CA THR A 250 -13.70 16.29 22.69
C THR A 250 -13.19 15.26 23.69
N SER A 251 -11.88 15.13 23.78
CA SER A 251 -11.19 14.33 24.79
C SER A 251 -11.28 14.98 26.18
N ASP A 252 -10.91 14.25 27.22
CA ASP A 252 -10.85 14.76 28.60
C ASP A 252 -9.96 16.01 28.75
N SER A 253 -9.01 16.18 27.82
CA SER A 253 -8.11 17.34 27.74
C SER A 253 -8.68 18.49 26.91
N GLY A 254 -9.93 18.39 26.44
CA GLY A 254 -10.62 19.39 25.62
C GLY A 254 -10.17 19.43 24.14
N ASN A 255 -9.44 18.42 23.68
CA ASN A 255 -8.98 18.35 22.29
C ASN A 255 -9.97 17.55 21.43
N GLU A 256 -10.22 18.00 20.20
CA GLU A 256 -11.13 17.33 19.27
C GLU A 256 -10.63 15.93 18.91
N THR A 257 -11.51 14.94 18.82
CA THR A 257 -11.15 13.56 18.51
C THR A 257 -11.89 12.99 17.31
N PHE A 258 -11.17 12.18 16.55
CA PHE A 258 -11.70 11.37 15.46
C PHE A 258 -11.43 9.90 15.76
N LEU A 259 -12.38 9.03 15.43
CA LEU A 259 -12.23 7.60 15.49
C LEU A 259 -12.08 7.07 14.06
N ILE A 260 -10.93 6.44 13.80
CA ILE A 260 -10.63 5.77 12.55
C ILE A 260 -10.86 4.28 12.75
N LYS A 261 -11.54 3.66 11.80
CA LYS A 261 -11.75 2.22 11.74
C LYS A 261 -11.13 1.64 10.48
N LYS A 262 -10.36 0.56 10.65
CA LYS A 262 -9.79 -0.24 9.58
C LYS A 262 -10.01 -1.73 9.84
N GLU A 263 -10.38 -2.49 8.82
CA GLU A 263 -10.50 -3.93 8.84
C GLU A 263 -9.25 -4.58 8.20
N ILE A 264 -8.50 -5.33 9.02
CA ILE A 264 -7.36 -6.16 8.60
C ILE A 264 -7.45 -7.44 9.41
N ASP A 265 -8.11 -8.46 8.86
CA ASP A 265 -8.55 -9.69 9.54
C ASP A 265 -9.57 -9.46 10.68
N ASP A 266 -9.22 -8.58 11.62
CA ASP A 266 -10.03 -8.04 12.71
C ASP A 266 -10.32 -6.54 12.52
N GLU A 267 -11.22 -5.98 13.33
CA GLU A 267 -11.56 -4.56 13.28
C GLU A 267 -10.61 -3.75 14.19
N ILE A 268 -9.73 -2.96 13.58
CA ILE A 268 -8.81 -2.04 14.24
C ILE A 268 -9.46 -0.67 14.40
N PHE A 269 -9.45 -0.15 15.62
CA PHE A 269 -9.96 1.17 15.95
C PHE A 269 -8.83 2.03 16.50
N SER A 270 -8.72 3.27 16.02
CA SER A 270 -7.71 4.24 16.45
C SER A 270 -8.36 5.58 16.74
N VAL A 271 -8.21 6.06 17.98
CA VAL A 271 -8.66 7.40 18.38
C VAL A 271 -7.52 8.38 18.15
N GLN A 272 -7.81 9.40 17.36
CA GLN A 272 -6.90 10.43 16.89
C GLN A 272 -7.33 11.77 17.46
N GLU A 273 -6.42 12.47 18.13
CA GLU A 273 -6.66 13.73 18.83
C GLU A 273 -6.01 14.90 18.09
N VAL A 274 -6.76 15.99 17.91
CA VAL A 274 -6.28 17.21 17.25
C VAL A 274 -5.42 18.02 18.21
N ARG A 275 -4.11 18.06 17.97
CA ARG A 275 -3.15 18.88 18.72
C ARG A 275 -2.84 20.17 17.95
N LYS A 276 -3.71 21.18 18.12
CA LYS A 276 -3.65 22.47 17.40
C LYS A 276 -2.30 23.17 17.48
N ARG A 277 -1.70 23.23 18.68
CA ARG A 277 -0.40 23.88 18.91
C ARG A 277 0.73 23.33 18.04
N HIS A 278 0.70 22.03 17.75
CA HIS A 278 1.77 21.34 17.03
C HIS A 278 1.36 20.97 15.59
N LYS A 279 0.15 21.33 15.15
CA LYS A 279 -0.43 20.91 13.86
C LYS A 279 -0.36 19.39 13.66
N LYS A 280 -0.74 18.63 14.69
CA LYS A 280 -0.70 17.16 14.65
C LYS A 280 -2.06 16.53 14.89
N ILE A 281 -2.25 15.37 14.28
CA ILE A 281 -3.32 14.43 14.60
C ILE A 281 -2.68 13.27 15.38
N ALA A 282 -2.77 13.31 16.70
CA ALA A 282 -2.02 12.42 17.58
C ALA A 282 -2.84 11.19 17.99
N VAL A 283 -2.26 10.00 17.88
CA VAL A 283 -2.89 8.77 18.39
C VAL A 283 -3.01 8.87 19.91
N LYS A 284 -4.24 8.84 20.42
CA LYS A 284 -4.51 8.78 21.87
C LYS A 284 -4.57 7.34 22.35
N THR A 285 -5.29 6.48 21.63
CA THR A 285 -5.40 5.05 21.94
C THR A 285 -5.78 4.25 20.68
N MET A 286 -5.64 2.93 20.78
CA MET A 286 -5.98 1.96 19.75
C MET A 286 -6.43 0.66 20.41
N TRP A 287 -7.43 0.01 19.84
CA TRP A 287 -7.87 -1.32 20.25
C TRP A 287 -8.33 -2.15 19.05
N ILE A 288 -8.45 -3.47 19.24
CA ILE A 288 -8.76 -4.40 18.15
C ILE A 288 -9.89 -5.32 18.57
N LYS A 289 -11.01 -5.24 17.85
CA LYS A 289 -12.19 -6.05 18.08
C LYS A 289 -12.17 -7.26 17.15
N ARG A 290 -12.41 -8.45 17.72
CA ARG A 290 -12.47 -9.67 16.93
C ARG A 290 -13.69 -9.66 16.02
N LYS A 291 -13.48 -9.93 14.75
CA LYS A 291 -14.61 -10.18 13.84
C LYS A 291 -15.21 -11.54 14.18
N LYS A 292 -16.54 -11.61 14.37
CA LYS A 292 -17.21 -12.91 14.48
C LYS A 292 -17.00 -13.65 13.17
N LYS A 293 -16.28 -14.76 13.18
CA LYS A 293 -16.25 -15.68 12.03
C LYS A 293 -17.71 -16.03 11.72
N ALA A 294 -18.16 -15.77 10.49
CA ALA A 294 -19.42 -16.30 10.02
C ALA A 294 -19.36 -17.81 10.21
N THR A 295 -20.20 -18.34 11.10
CA THR A 295 -20.43 -19.78 11.19
C THR A 295 -20.94 -20.21 9.83
N SER A 296 -20.10 -20.88 9.04
CA SER A 296 -20.60 -21.67 7.92
C SER A 296 -21.39 -22.82 8.55
N SER A 297 -22.70 -22.64 8.63
CA SER A 297 -23.62 -23.75 8.87
C SER A 297 -23.38 -24.77 7.77
N ALA A 298 -22.93 -25.96 8.16
CA ALA A 298 -22.89 -27.14 7.32
C ALA A 298 -24.31 -27.60 6.97
#